data_AF-A0A950SK16-F1
#
_entry.id   AF-A0A950SK16-F1
#
_cell.length_a   1.000
_cell.length_b   1.000
_cell.length_c   1.000
_cell.angle_alpha   90.00
_cell.angle_beta   90.00
_cell.angle_gamma   90.00
#
_symmetry.space_group_name_H-M   'P 1'
#
loop_
_entity.id
_entity.type
_entity.pdbx_description
1 polymer ?
#
loop_
_entity_poly.entity_id
_entity_poly.type
_entity_poly.pdbx_seq_one_letter_code
_entity_poly.pdbx_strand_id
1 'polypeptide(L)'
;MSTGGGAPTEEELRAAYEAELKRVRVEHLLLEHVVTMVNLGMRRTGLAPGTEDERDREQVRLAIESVRALTPLLEQTAPSQMAQIRSALSQLQLAFVRIGGSPAAGEPAGEPAGAAASAGPGGSSEGQGAGSEGPGDGSEGPYGGAESPGGGGPGAPSGGAEQGGPGPGQGAGQGQREPGPAQRSGRLWVPGQ
;
A
#
# COMPACT_ATOMS: atom_id res chain seq x y z
N MET A 1 -46.26 1.66 -32.03
CA MET A 1 -45.03 2.41 -32.30
C MET A 1 -43.91 1.69 -31.57
N SER A 2 -43.32 0.67 -32.19
CA SER A 2 -42.27 -0.13 -31.55
C SER A 2 -40.92 0.53 -31.82
N THR A 3 -40.23 0.90 -30.75
CA THR A 3 -38.89 1.48 -30.73
C THR A 3 -37.85 0.43 -31.07
N GLY A 4 -37.29 0.48 -32.27
CA GLY A 4 -36.17 -0.36 -32.69
C GLY A 4 -34.85 0.12 -32.08
N GLY A 5 -34.55 -0.34 -30.87
CA GLY A 5 -33.20 -0.28 -30.30
C GLY A 5 -32.36 -1.42 -30.86
N GLY A 6 -31.73 -1.22 -32.01
CA GLY A 6 -30.73 -2.14 -32.54
C GLY A 6 -29.48 -2.15 -31.66
N ALA A 7 -28.81 -3.30 -31.55
CA ALA A 7 -27.50 -3.38 -30.93
C ALA A 7 -26.53 -2.40 -31.62
N PRO A 8 -25.67 -1.68 -30.87
CA PRO A 8 -24.78 -0.68 -31.43
C PRO A 8 -23.89 -1.29 -32.51
N THR A 9 -23.76 -0.58 -33.62
CA THR A 9 -22.92 -0.96 -34.76
C THR A 9 -21.43 -0.94 -34.37
N GLU A 10 -20.59 -1.64 -35.12
CA GLU A 10 -19.14 -1.67 -34.86
C GLU A 10 -18.51 -0.27 -34.91
N GLU A 11 -18.98 0.59 -35.81
CA GLU A 11 -18.53 1.98 -35.92
C GLU A 11 -18.95 2.82 -34.71
N GLU A 12 -20.18 2.66 -34.22
CA GLU A 12 -20.66 3.31 -33.00
C GLU A 12 -19.90 2.84 -31.76
N LEU A 13 -19.60 1.54 -31.66
CA LEU A 13 -18.78 0.98 -30.59
C LEU A 13 -17.37 1.59 -30.62
N ARG A 14 -16.73 1.66 -31.79
CA ARG A 14 -15.41 2.28 -31.94
C ARG A 14 -15.42 3.76 -31.55
N ALA A 15 -16.41 4.52 -32.01
CA ALA A 15 -16.55 5.93 -31.68
C ALA A 15 -16.76 6.13 -30.17
N ALA A 16 -17.53 5.25 -29.51
CA ALA A 16 -17.72 5.27 -28.07
C ALA A 16 -16.40 4.99 -27.32
N TYR A 17 -15.65 3.97 -27.72
CA TYR A 17 -14.33 3.67 -27.13
C TYR A 17 -13.32 4.80 -27.32
N GLU A 18 -13.23 5.40 -28.51
CA GLU A 18 -12.36 6.55 -28.75
C GLU A 18 -12.75 7.76 -27.90
N ALA A 19 -14.05 7.98 -27.68
CA ALA A 19 -14.54 9.02 -26.78
C ALA A 19 -14.21 8.73 -25.31
N GLU A 20 -14.23 7.48 -24.87
CA GLU A 20 -13.78 7.08 -23.54
C GLU A 20 -12.29 7.30 -23.35
N LEU A 21 -11.46 6.86 -24.30
CA LEU A 21 -10.00 7.04 -24.24
C LEU A 21 -9.60 8.51 -24.14
N LYS A 22 -10.31 9.42 -24.81
CA LYS A 22 -10.09 10.89 -24.71
C LYS A 22 -10.32 11.46 -23.31
N ARG A 23 -11.13 10.79 -22.47
CA ARG A 23 -11.41 11.22 -21.09
C ARG A 23 -10.39 10.69 -20.09
N VAL A 24 -9.69 9.61 -20.42
CA VAL A 24 -8.72 8.99 -19.52
C VAL A 24 -7.47 9.86 -19.44
N ARG A 25 -7.11 10.25 -18.22
CA ARG A 25 -5.92 11.04 -17.92
C ARG A 25 -4.81 10.12 -17.38
N VAL A 26 -3.61 10.25 -17.93
CA VAL A 26 -2.43 9.44 -17.52
C VAL A 26 -2.10 9.68 -16.05
N GLU A 27 -2.26 10.90 -15.56
CA GLU A 27 -2.00 11.27 -14.18
C GLU A 27 -2.97 10.58 -13.21
N HIS A 28 -4.21 10.34 -13.64
CA HIS A 28 -5.19 9.59 -12.86
C HIS A 28 -4.84 8.09 -12.81
N LEU A 29 -4.46 7.51 -13.96
CA LEU A 29 -4.00 6.12 -14.01
C LEU A 29 -2.73 5.90 -13.16
N LEU A 30 -1.82 6.86 -13.14
CA LEU A 30 -0.60 6.80 -12.33
C LEU A 30 -0.93 6.74 -10.83
N LEU A 31 -1.86 7.60 -10.37
CA LEU A 31 -2.33 7.58 -8.98
C LEU A 31 -2.99 6.25 -8.62
N GLU A 32 -3.91 5.78 -9.48
CA GLU A 32 -4.62 4.51 -9.29
C GLU A 32 -3.63 3.32 -9.22
N HIS A 33 -2.60 3.35 -10.07
CA HIS A 33 -1.56 2.34 -10.08
C HIS A 33 -0.73 2.33 -8.79
N VAL A 34 -0.36 3.50 -8.27
CA VAL A 34 0.36 3.59 -6.98
C VAL A 34 -0.47 3.09 -5.82
N VAL A 35 -1.76 3.45 -5.76
CA VAL A 35 -2.67 2.93 -4.73
C VAL A 35 -2.76 1.40 -4.81
N THR A 36 -2.88 0.85 -6.02
CA THR A 36 -2.91 -0.60 -6.24
C THR A 36 -1.62 -1.27 -5.74
N MET A 37 -0.45 -0.72 -6.08
CA MET A 37 0.84 -1.27 -5.62
C MET A 37 1.01 -1.21 -4.11
N VAL A 38 0.58 -0.12 -3.47
CA VAL A 38 0.62 0.00 -2.00
C VAL A 38 -0.28 -1.05 -1.35
N ASN A 39 -1.52 -1.18 -1.81
CA ASN A 39 -2.48 -2.14 -1.25
C ASN A 39 -2.00 -3.59 -1.44
N LEU A 40 -1.50 -3.91 -2.64
CA LEU A 40 -0.94 -5.23 -2.92
C LEU A 40 0.33 -5.48 -2.09
N GLY A 41 1.23 -4.50 -2.00
CA GLY A 41 2.43 -4.57 -1.18
C GLY A 41 2.09 -4.84 0.28
N MET A 42 1.10 -4.13 0.86
CA MET A 42 0.64 -4.38 2.22
C MET A 42 0.09 -5.80 2.41
N ARG A 43 -0.69 -6.32 1.45
CA ARG A 43 -1.17 -7.72 1.49
C ARG A 43 -0.01 -8.73 1.47
N ARG A 44 1.01 -8.50 0.65
CA ARG A 44 2.22 -9.33 0.56
C ARG A 44 3.10 -9.29 1.80
N THR A 45 2.83 -8.41 2.77
CA THR A 45 3.48 -8.50 4.09
C THR A 45 3.02 -9.73 4.87
N GLY A 46 1.82 -10.26 4.58
CA GLY A 46 1.22 -11.37 5.33
C GLY A 46 0.92 -11.05 6.80
N LEU A 47 0.92 -9.76 7.17
CA LEU A 47 0.69 -9.31 8.54
C LEU A 47 -0.81 -9.13 8.86
N ALA A 48 -1.66 -9.07 7.84
CA ALA A 48 -3.11 -9.02 8.02
C ALA A 48 -3.65 -10.44 8.27
N PRO A 49 -4.68 -10.60 9.12
CA PRO A 49 -5.30 -11.90 9.34
C PRO A 49 -5.80 -12.51 8.03
N GLY A 50 -5.47 -13.78 7.77
CA GLY A 50 -5.88 -14.51 6.56
C GLY A 50 -5.05 -14.19 5.31
N THR A 51 -3.86 -13.63 5.48
CA THR A 51 -2.89 -13.37 4.39
C THR A 51 -1.51 -13.97 4.65
N GLU A 52 -1.38 -14.78 5.71
CA GLU A 52 -0.11 -15.32 6.18
C GLU A 52 0.60 -16.17 5.10
N ASP A 53 -0.19 -16.93 4.34
CA ASP A 53 0.20 -17.76 3.19
C ASP A 53 0.60 -16.95 1.95
N GLU A 54 0.31 -15.66 1.92
CA GLU A 54 0.65 -14.76 0.82
C GLU A 54 1.91 -13.94 1.03
N ARG A 55 2.56 -14.13 2.19
CA ARG A 55 3.76 -13.40 2.58
C ARG A 55 4.86 -13.58 1.53
N ASP A 56 5.25 -12.47 0.90
CA ASP A 56 6.30 -12.42 -0.11
C ASP A 56 7.14 -11.15 0.05
N ARG A 57 8.31 -11.31 0.65
CA ARG A 57 9.21 -10.20 0.95
C ARG A 57 9.75 -9.52 -0.31
N GLU A 58 10.03 -10.28 -1.37
CA GLU A 58 10.57 -9.70 -2.60
C GLU A 58 9.50 -8.89 -3.33
N GLN A 59 8.24 -9.34 -3.32
CA GLN A 59 7.11 -8.54 -3.82
C GLN A 59 6.91 -7.25 -3.03
N VAL A 60 7.05 -7.28 -1.69
CA VAL A 60 6.98 -6.07 -0.86
C VAL A 60 8.10 -5.10 -1.21
N ARG A 61 9.34 -5.59 -1.37
CA ARG A 61 10.48 -4.76 -1.81
C ARG A 61 10.20 -4.12 -3.16
N LEU A 62 9.72 -4.91 -4.13
CA LEU A 62 9.41 -4.42 -5.46
C LEU A 62 8.37 -3.29 -5.41
N ALA A 63 7.28 -3.47 -4.66
CA ALA A 63 6.27 -2.43 -4.49
C ALA A 63 6.85 -1.13 -3.89
N ILE A 64 7.72 -1.23 -2.87
CA ILE A 64 8.39 -0.06 -2.27
C ILE A 64 9.23 0.67 -3.30
N GLU A 65 10.09 -0.04 -4.03
CA GLU A 65 10.99 0.58 -5.01
C GLU A 65 10.23 1.18 -6.19
N SER A 66 9.17 0.51 -6.66
CA SER A 66 8.29 1.06 -7.71
C SER A 66 7.61 2.36 -7.27
N VAL A 67 7.04 2.41 -6.05
CA VAL A 67 6.39 3.62 -5.54
C VAL A 67 7.41 4.75 -5.32
N ARG A 68 8.61 4.45 -4.83
CA ARG A 68 9.71 5.43 -4.70
C ARG A 68 10.11 6.00 -6.05
N ALA A 69 10.25 5.17 -7.08
CA ALA A 69 10.64 5.62 -8.42
C ALA A 69 9.60 6.57 -9.05
N LEU A 70 8.31 6.37 -8.75
CA LEU A 70 7.22 7.21 -9.27
C LEU A 70 6.98 8.49 -8.45
N THR A 71 7.55 8.58 -7.24
CA THR A 71 7.34 9.70 -6.31
C THR A 71 7.67 11.08 -6.93
N PRO A 72 8.82 11.28 -7.62
CA PRO A 72 9.13 12.57 -8.23
C PRO A 72 8.14 13.00 -9.33
N LEU A 73 7.52 12.04 -10.02
CA LEU A 73 6.50 12.33 -11.03
C LEU A 73 5.18 12.76 -10.37
N LEU A 74 4.77 12.06 -9.31
CA LEU A 74 3.57 12.37 -8.56
C LEU A 74 3.63 13.72 -7.84
N GLU A 75 4.82 14.16 -7.42
CA GLU A 75 5.03 15.50 -6.87
C GLU A 75 4.72 16.60 -7.88
N GLN A 76 5.00 16.35 -9.16
CA GLN A 76 4.74 17.28 -10.24
C GLN A 76 3.27 17.25 -10.69
N THR A 77 2.67 16.07 -10.77
CA THR A 77 1.33 15.89 -11.37
C THR A 77 0.18 15.85 -10.36
N ALA A 78 0.44 15.52 -9.10
CA ALA A 78 -0.56 15.32 -8.05
C ALA A 78 -0.06 15.75 -6.65
N PRO A 79 0.40 17.00 -6.46
CA PRO A 79 1.03 17.46 -5.22
C PRO A 79 0.12 17.35 -3.99
N SER A 80 -1.21 17.51 -4.16
CA SER A 80 -2.18 17.41 -3.07
C SER A 80 -2.26 16.00 -2.46
N GLN A 81 -1.91 14.96 -3.21
CA GLN A 81 -1.97 13.56 -2.76
C GLN A 81 -0.66 13.08 -2.13
N MET A 82 0.42 13.87 -2.25
CA MET A 82 1.76 13.44 -1.87
C MET A 82 1.91 13.13 -0.38
N ALA A 83 1.23 13.87 0.50
CA ALA A 83 1.27 13.60 1.94
C ALA A 83 0.75 12.19 2.27
N GLN A 84 -0.37 11.80 1.67
CA GLN A 84 -0.96 10.47 1.85
C GLN A 84 -0.08 9.37 1.25
N ILE A 85 0.46 9.57 0.05
CA ILE A 85 1.32 8.60 -0.63
C ILE A 85 2.61 8.35 0.18
N ARG A 86 3.27 9.40 0.67
CA ARG A 86 4.47 9.28 1.52
C ARG A 86 4.17 8.55 2.82
N SER A 87 3.05 8.87 3.47
CA SER A 87 2.60 8.17 4.68
C SER A 87 2.41 6.68 4.43
N ALA A 88 1.72 6.31 3.35
CA ALA A 88 1.47 4.91 3.00
C ALA A 88 2.77 4.17 2.64
N LEU A 89 3.69 4.82 1.92
CA LEU A 89 5.02 4.28 1.62
C LEU A 89 5.82 4.03 2.90
N SER A 90 5.83 4.96 3.86
CA SER A 90 6.51 4.77 5.15
C SER A 90 5.91 3.61 5.94
N GLN A 91 4.59 3.46 5.95
CA GLN A 91 3.92 2.32 6.60
C GLN A 91 4.34 0.99 5.95
N LEU A 92 4.38 0.93 4.61
CA LEU A 92 4.83 -0.26 3.88
C LEU A 92 6.31 -0.58 4.15
N GLN A 93 7.17 0.44 4.24
CA GLN A 93 8.59 0.28 4.57
C GLN A 93 8.79 -0.27 6.00
N LEU A 94 8.02 0.23 6.98
CA LEU A 94 8.06 -0.30 8.35
C LEU A 94 7.58 -1.75 8.41
N ALA A 95 6.53 -2.08 7.66
CA ALA A 95 6.04 -3.46 7.55
C ALA A 95 7.09 -4.38 6.91
N PHE A 96 7.80 -3.92 5.87
CA PHE A 96 8.90 -4.65 5.24
C PHE A 96 10.04 -4.96 6.21
N VAL A 97 10.43 -4.01 7.05
CA VAL A 97 11.44 -4.24 8.10
C VAL A 97 10.95 -5.26 9.12
N ARG A 98 9.69 -5.15 9.56
CA ARG A 98 9.08 -6.08 10.53
C ARG A 98 9.12 -7.53 10.03
N ILE A 99 8.74 -7.76 8.76
CA ILE A 99 8.78 -9.10 8.16
C ILE A 99 10.21 -9.56 7.84
N GLY A 100 11.18 -8.64 7.77
CA GLY A 100 12.59 -8.96 7.59
C GLY A 100 13.33 -9.31 8.87
N GLY A 101 12.83 -8.85 10.02
CA GLY A 101 13.36 -9.14 11.36
C GLY A 101 12.66 -10.28 12.10
N SER A 102 11.54 -10.79 11.58
CA SER A 102 10.97 -12.06 12.06
C SER A 102 11.73 -13.24 11.45
N PRO A 103 12.41 -14.08 12.25
CA PRO A 103 12.95 -15.33 11.72
C PRO A 103 11.79 -16.10 11.09
N ALA A 104 11.99 -16.58 9.87
CA ALA A 104 11.07 -17.49 9.25
C ALA A 104 10.90 -18.68 10.21
N ALA A 105 9.71 -18.85 10.79
CA ALA A 105 9.36 -20.05 11.53
C ALA A 105 9.25 -21.17 10.49
N GLY A 106 10.38 -21.81 10.18
CA GLY A 106 10.44 -22.77 9.09
C GLY A 106 11.85 -23.18 8.69
N GLU A 107 12.66 -23.64 9.65
CA GLU A 107 13.70 -24.65 9.42
C GLU A 107 14.11 -25.22 10.79
N PRO A 108 13.92 -26.52 11.07
CA PRO A 108 14.58 -27.13 12.21
C PRO A 108 16.09 -27.04 11.95
N ALA A 109 16.78 -26.35 12.84
CA ALA A 109 18.23 -26.32 12.89
C ALA A 109 18.75 -27.76 12.87
N GLY A 110 19.34 -28.17 11.74
CA GLY A 110 20.15 -29.38 11.68
C GLY A 110 21.26 -29.27 12.72
N GLU A 111 21.37 -30.30 13.55
CA GLU A 111 22.33 -30.41 14.65
C GLU A 111 23.77 -30.02 14.27
N PRO A 112 24.52 -29.43 15.22
CA PRO A 112 25.91 -29.04 14.99
C PRO A 112 26.81 -30.29 15.00
N ALA A 113 27.40 -30.60 13.84
CA ALA A 113 28.58 -31.49 13.80
C ALA A 113 29.78 -30.72 14.36
N GLY A 114 30.18 -31.05 15.58
CA GLY A 114 31.32 -30.45 16.25
C GLY A 114 32.67 -30.79 15.60
N ALA A 115 33.64 -29.91 15.83
CA ALA A 115 35.04 -30.29 16.01
C ALA A 115 35.79 -29.13 16.70
N ALA A 116 36.66 -29.52 17.62
CA ALA A 116 37.34 -28.71 18.62
C ALA A 116 38.63 -28.04 18.11
N ALA A 117 39.26 -27.32 19.05
CA ALA A 117 40.62 -26.75 19.08
C ALA A 117 40.70 -25.29 18.61
N SER A 118 41.33 -24.35 19.32
CA SER A 118 42.33 -24.44 20.40
C SER A 118 42.36 -23.13 21.21
N ALA A 119 42.49 -23.26 22.52
CA ALA A 119 42.92 -22.18 23.41
C ALA A 119 44.44 -21.97 23.30
N GLY A 120 44.88 -20.72 23.37
CA GLY A 120 46.27 -20.32 23.65
C GLY A 120 46.42 -18.79 23.75
N PRO A 121 47.28 -18.24 24.64
CA PRO A 121 47.03 -16.98 25.35
C PRO A 121 48.03 -15.84 25.08
N GLY A 122 47.73 -14.64 25.60
CA GLY A 122 48.63 -13.49 25.76
C GLY A 122 48.34 -12.33 24.78
N GLY A 123 48.36 -11.06 25.13
CA GLY A 123 48.66 -10.35 26.37
C GLY A 123 48.32 -8.85 26.17
N SER A 124 48.02 -8.20 27.28
CA SER A 124 47.88 -6.77 27.59
C SER A 124 48.56 -5.73 26.67
N SER A 125 47.88 -4.61 26.39
CA SER A 125 48.07 -3.35 27.15
C SER A 125 47.29 -2.16 26.55
N GLU A 126 46.52 -1.51 27.43
CA GLU A 126 46.38 -0.05 27.60
C GLU A 126 46.07 0.87 26.42
N GLY A 127 44.89 1.47 26.49
CA GLY A 127 44.57 2.78 25.92
C GLY A 127 43.61 3.51 26.86
N GLN A 128 44.16 4.22 27.84
CA GLN A 128 43.42 5.14 28.71
C GLN A 128 42.80 6.26 27.87
N GLY A 129 41.53 6.56 28.15
CA GLY A 129 40.80 7.71 27.63
C GLY A 129 39.73 8.11 28.63
N ALA A 130 40.17 8.69 29.74
CA ALA A 130 39.31 9.32 30.74
C ALA A 130 38.70 10.60 30.17
N GLY A 131 37.39 10.76 30.37
CA GLY A 131 36.64 11.95 29.95
C GLY A 131 35.25 11.94 30.59
N SER A 132 35.20 11.88 31.92
CA SER A 132 33.98 11.98 32.71
C SER A 132 33.71 13.43 33.10
N GLU A 133 32.47 13.84 32.80
CA GLU A 133 31.58 14.62 33.68
C GLU A 133 31.87 16.10 33.94
N GLY A 134 31.05 16.94 33.32
CA GLY A 134 30.65 18.23 33.90
C GLY A 134 29.17 18.18 34.26
N PRO A 135 28.78 18.43 35.52
CA PRO A 135 27.41 18.78 35.87
C PRO A 135 27.33 20.29 36.10
N GLY A 136 26.71 21.00 35.14
CA GLY A 136 26.27 22.37 35.32
C GLY A 136 24.85 22.39 35.87
N ASP A 137 24.75 22.54 37.19
CA ASP A 137 23.53 22.90 37.89
C ASP A 137 23.14 24.34 37.52
N GLY A 138 21.89 24.52 37.10
CA GLY A 138 21.36 25.77 36.55
C GLY A 138 19.86 25.81 36.75
N SER A 139 19.44 25.76 38.02
CA SER A 139 18.07 26.02 38.43
C SER A 139 17.75 27.52 38.37
N GLU A 140 16.99 27.94 37.36
CA GLU A 140 16.22 29.19 37.39
C GLU A 140 14.82 28.92 36.85
N GLY A 141 13.81 29.01 37.73
CA GLY A 141 12.45 29.40 37.31
C GLY A 141 12.38 30.93 37.09
N PRO A 142 11.19 31.56 36.95
CA PRO A 142 9.87 30.96 37.18
C PRO A 142 8.70 31.52 36.32
N TYR A 143 7.48 31.04 36.61
CA TYR A 143 6.14 31.65 36.46
C TYR A 143 5.69 32.29 35.12
N GLY A 144 4.63 31.70 34.57
CA GLY A 144 3.60 32.30 33.70
C GLY A 144 2.70 31.16 33.21
N GLY A 145 1.42 31.02 33.57
CA GLY A 145 0.37 32.02 33.70
C GLY A 145 -0.44 32.03 32.41
N ALA A 146 -1.46 31.15 32.28
CA ALA A 146 -2.61 31.30 31.38
C ALA A 146 -3.59 30.10 31.52
N GLU A 147 -4.46 30.19 32.52
CA GLU A 147 -5.92 30.20 32.37
C GLU A 147 -6.46 29.66 31.03
N SER A 148 -7.21 28.55 31.08
CA SER A 148 -8.00 28.04 29.96
C SER A 148 -9.50 28.21 30.29
N PRO A 149 -10.25 29.10 29.60
CA PRO A 149 -11.68 29.17 29.73
C PRO A 149 -12.35 28.20 28.74
N GLY A 150 -13.51 27.70 29.17
CA GLY A 150 -14.26 26.65 28.49
C GLY A 150 -14.90 27.03 27.15
N GLY A 151 -15.48 25.99 26.56
CA GLY A 151 -16.34 26.00 25.38
C GLY A 151 -16.56 24.52 25.06
N GLY A 152 -17.75 23.96 25.29
CA GLY A 152 -18.93 24.22 24.49
C GLY A 152 -19.12 23.00 23.59
N GLY A 153 -20.17 22.22 23.85
CA GLY A 153 -20.41 20.93 23.19
C GLY A 153 -20.69 21.03 21.69
N PRO A 154 -21.01 19.87 21.08
CA PRO A 154 -22.28 19.83 20.38
C PRO A 154 -23.11 18.58 20.71
N GLY A 155 -24.41 18.83 20.93
CA GLY A 155 -25.42 17.79 21.04
C GLY A 155 -25.65 17.09 19.72
N ALA A 156 -25.81 15.77 19.80
CA ALA A 156 -26.30 14.94 18.72
C ALA A 156 -27.85 14.93 18.73
N PRO A 157 -28.52 15.23 17.60
CA PRO A 157 -29.89 14.80 17.41
C PRO A 157 -29.94 13.46 16.66
N SER A 158 -30.58 12.51 17.34
CA SER A 158 -31.65 11.63 16.83
C SER A 158 -31.46 10.97 15.47
N GLY A 159 -31.05 9.70 15.51
CA GLY A 159 -31.27 8.75 14.43
C GLY A 159 -32.74 8.32 14.37
N GLY A 160 -33.35 8.47 13.19
CA GLY A 160 -34.66 7.93 12.84
C GLY A 160 -34.73 7.72 11.33
N ALA A 161 -34.68 6.46 10.90
CA ALA A 161 -35.09 5.97 9.58
C ALA A 161 -35.50 4.50 9.78
N GLU A 162 -36.82 4.23 9.89
CA GLU A 162 -37.65 3.69 8.79
C GLU A 162 -37.13 2.33 8.29
N GLN A 163 -37.52 1.20 8.91
CA GLN A 163 -38.72 0.40 8.58
C GLN A 163 -39.00 0.20 7.08
N GLY A 164 -38.56 -0.95 6.57
CA GLY A 164 -39.46 -1.98 6.03
C GLY A 164 -39.99 -1.85 4.59
N GLY A 165 -39.52 -2.74 3.72
CA GLY A 165 -40.17 -3.09 2.46
C GLY A 165 -39.61 -4.39 1.83
N PRO A 166 -40.45 -5.37 1.43
CA PRO A 166 -40.03 -6.74 1.05
C PRO A 166 -39.67 -6.92 -0.44
N GLY A 167 -39.08 -8.08 -0.79
CA GLY A 167 -38.59 -8.51 -2.13
C GLY A 167 -39.66 -8.67 -3.24
N PRO A 168 -39.48 -9.44 -4.35
CA PRO A 168 -38.57 -10.59 -4.58
C PRO A 168 -37.95 -10.69 -6.01
N GLY A 169 -37.31 -11.81 -6.35
CA GLY A 169 -37.09 -12.30 -7.74
C GLY A 169 -35.63 -12.55 -8.12
N GLN A 170 -35.12 -13.79 -8.02
CA GLN A 170 -35.04 -14.77 -9.12
C GLN A 170 -34.48 -14.22 -10.45
N GLY A 171 -33.39 -14.83 -10.95
CA GLY A 171 -33.13 -14.79 -12.38
C GLY A 171 -31.69 -15.04 -12.83
N ALA A 172 -31.43 -16.28 -13.24
CA ALA A 172 -30.59 -16.66 -14.37
C ALA A 172 -29.05 -16.55 -14.25
N GLY A 173 -28.42 -17.72 -14.36
CA GLY A 173 -26.99 -17.91 -14.49
C GLY A 173 -26.40 -17.18 -15.70
N GLN A 174 -25.25 -16.56 -15.47
CA GLN A 174 -24.42 -16.06 -16.54
C GLN A 174 -23.57 -17.20 -17.07
N GLY A 175 -23.97 -17.71 -18.23
CA GLY A 175 -23.14 -18.54 -19.08
C GLY A 175 -21.81 -17.87 -19.38
N GLN A 176 -20.80 -18.71 -19.53
CA GLN A 176 -19.44 -18.39 -19.92
C GLN A 176 -19.44 -17.39 -21.08
N ARG A 177 -18.97 -16.16 -20.83
CA ARG A 177 -18.65 -15.22 -21.92
C ARG A 177 -17.39 -15.74 -22.59
N GLU A 178 -17.50 -16.18 -23.83
CA GLU A 178 -16.35 -16.58 -24.62
C GLU A 178 -15.34 -15.42 -24.73
N PRO A 179 -14.03 -15.67 -24.51
CA PRO A 179 -13.01 -14.66 -24.67
C PRO A 179 -13.01 -14.08 -26.08
N GLY A 180 -12.93 -12.75 -26.17
CA GLY A 180 -12.88 -12.04 -27.44
C GLY A 180 -11.61 -12.41 -28.25
N PRO A 181 -11.57 -12.12 -29.56
CA PRO A 181 -10.47 -12.51 -30.43
C PRO A 181 -9.09 -11.97 -29.97
N ALA A 182 -9.05 -10.89 -29.20
CA ALA A 182 -7.84 -10.33 -28.60
C ALA A 182 -7.22 -11.20 -27.47
N GLN A 183 -7.98 -12.10 -26.85
CA GLN A 183 -7.49 -12.96 -25.76
C GLN A 183 -6.95 -14.31 -26.25
N ARG A 184 -7.19 -14.68 -27.53
CA ARG A 184 -6.70 -15.95 -28.10
C ARG A 184 -5.31 -15.89 -28.70
N SER A 185 -4.80 -14.69 -28.97
CA SER A 185 -3.49 -14.47 -29.58
C SER A 185 -2.79 -13.44 -28.73
N GLY A 186 -1.74 -13.82 -27.99
CA GLY A 186 -0.95 -12.91 -27.14
C GLY A 186 -0.16 -11.85 -27.93
N ARG A 187 -0.77 -11.25 -28.95
CA ARG A 187 -0.22 -10.17 -29.77
C ARG A 187 -0.95 -8.89 -29.43
N LEU A 188 -0.18 -7.93 -28.94
CA LEU A 188 -0.56 -6.53 -28.79
C LEU A 188 -1.11 -6.03 -30.14
N TRP A 189 -2.31 -5.48 -30.13
CA TRP A 189 -2.90 -4.87 -31.32
C TRP A 189 -2.06 -3.66 -31.75
N VAL A 190 -1.57 -3.67 -32.99
CA VAL A 190 -0.86 -2.53 -33.60
C VAL A 190 -1.76 -1.99 -34.72
N PRO A 191 -2.24 -0.75 -34.64
CA PRO A 191 -2.99 -0.13 -35.73
C PRO A 191 -2.08 0.24 -36.90
N GLY A 192 -2.54 -0.03 -38.12
CA GLY A 192 -2.11 0.66 -39.34
C GLY A 192 -0.84 0.11 -40.00
N GLN A 193 -1.03 -0.86 -40.90
CA GLN A 193 -0.23 -1.01 -42.12
C GLN A 193 -1.21 -1.16 -43.28
#